data_AF-A0A972H7H0-F1
#
_entry.id   AF-A0A972H7H0-F1
#
_cell.length_a   1.000
_cell.length_b   1.000
_cell.length_c   1.000
_cell.angle_alpha   90.00
_cell.angle_beta   90.00
_cell.angle_gamma   90.00
#
_symmetry.space_group_name_H-M   'P 1'
#
loop_
_entity.id
_entity.type
_entity.pdbx_description
1 polymer ?
#
loop_
_entity_poly.entity_id
_entity_poly.type
_entity_poly.pdbx_seq_one_letter_code
_entity_poly.pdbx_strand_id
1 'polypeptide(L)'
;MFKDSAGFTLLEVLIATVVLAISLSGLYVLLRSSIKTTQATLTKVELLEASSDLIYRAYKERGVFTEMGLFENLDGYSGVKYKITSKPLGVFDIKQYTIEVKKNDYQVELHYYK
;
A
#
# COMPACT_ATOMS: atom_id res chain seq x y z
N MET A 1 60.74 23.21 -19.23
CA MET A 1 59.34 23.32 -19.70
C MET A 1 58.47 22.60 -18.69
N PHE A 2 58.15 23.28 -17.57
CA PHE A 2 57.26 22.72 -16.55
C PHE A 2 55.84 23.05 -16.99
N LYS A 3 55.02 22.02 -17.20
CA LYS A 3 53.58 22.17 -17.44
C LYS A 3 52.98 22.82 -16.20
N ASP A 4 52.32 23.97 -16.37
CA ASP A 4 51.49 24.57 -15.34
C ASP A 4 50.37 23.58 -14.98
N SER A 5 50.50 22.98 -13.81
CA SER A 5 49.40 22.23 -13.17
C SER A 5 48.35 23.26 -12.77
N ALA A 6 47.31 23.43 -13.57
CA ALA A 6 46.19 24.29 -13.22
C ALA A 6 45.55 23.79 -11.91
N GLY A 7 45.80 24.48 -10.80
CA GLY A 7 45.16 24.23 -9.51
C GLY A 7 43.75 24.79 -9.52
N PHE A 8 42.79 24.03 -9.00
CA PHE A 8 41.42 24.51 -8.83
C PHE A 8 41.38 25.71 -7.88
N THR A 9 40.64 26.74 -8.27
CA THR A 9 40.37 27.89 -7.43
C THR A 9 39.43 27.49 -6.28
N LEU A 10 39.59 28.12 -5.13
CA LEU A 10 38.73 27.86 -3.95
C LEU A 10 37.25 28.12 -4.26
N LEU A 11 36.96 29.03 -5.20
CA LEU A 11 35.63 29.30 -5.72
C LEU A 11 35.04 28.12 -6.50
N GLU A 12 35.83 27.45 -7.35
CA GLU A 12 35.37 26.27 -8.11
C GLU A 12 35.02 25.11 -7.18
N VAL A 13 35.80 24.90 -6.11
CA VAL A 13 35.51 23.88 -5.09
C VAL A 13 34.21 24.20 -4.34
N LEU A 14 33.98 25.47 -4.00
CA LEU A 14 32.73 25.93 -3.39
C LEU A 14 31.52 25.71 -4.31
N ILE A 15 31.64 26.03 -5.59
CA ILE A 15 30.56 25.79 -6.56
C ILE A 15 30.31 24.29 -6.69
N ALA A 16 31.35 23.47 -6.83
CA ALA A 16 31.22 22.02 -6.95
C ALA A 16 30.53 21.39 -5.73
N THR A 17 30.86 21.85 -4.51
CA THR A 17 30.23 21.36 -3.28
C THR A 17 28.76 21.76 -3.17
N VAL A 18 28.40 22.99 -3.56
CA VAL A 18 27.00 23.43 -3.60
C VAL A 18 26.18 22.61 -4.61
N VAL A 19 26.70 22.42 -5.83
CA VAL A 19 26.04 21.61 -6.86
C VAL A 19 25.87 20.15 -6.39
N LEU A 20 26.90 19.58 -5.76
CA LEU A 20 26.83 18.24 -5.18
C LEU A 20 25.76 18.15 -4.08
N ALA A 21 25.70 19.13 -3.18
CA ALA A 21 24.72 19.15 -2.09
C ALA A 21 23.28 19.24 -2.62
N ILE A 22 23.03 20.09 -3.61
CA ILE A 22 21.71 20.20 -4.26
C ILE A 22 21.33 18.88 -4.94
N SER A 23 22.28 18.26 -5.65
CA SER A 23 22.08 16.98 -6.33
C SER A 23 21.72 15.87 -5.36
N LEU A 24 22.46 15.76 -4.25
CA LEU A 24 22.20 14.77 -3.20
C LEU A 24 20.85 15.01 -2.51
N SER A 25 20.46 16.27 -2.28
CA SER A 25 19.16 16.61 -1.72
C SER A 25 18.02 16.18 -2.65
N GLY A 26 18.14 16.44 -3.95
CA GLY A 26 17.19 15.98 -4.96
C GLY A 26 17.05 14.46 -5.00
N LEU A 27 18.18 13.74 -5.02
CA LEU A 27 18.20 12.27 -4.98
C LEU A 27 17.55 11.73 -3.70
N TYR A 28 17.83 12.33 -2.55
CA TYR A 28 17.24 11.94 -1.27
C TYR A 28 15.72 12.07 -1.28
N VAL A 29 15.19 13.19 -1.78
CA VAL A 29 13.74 13.43 -1.88
C VAL A 29 13.08 12.39 -2.79
N LEU A 30 13.68 12.11 -3.95
CA LEU A 30 13.16 11.12 -4.90
C LEU A 30 13.18 9.71 -4.31
N LEU A 31 14.28 9.30 -3.68
CA LEU A 31 14.39 7.98 -3.03
C LEU A 31 13.37 7.83 -1.91
N ARG A 32 13.24 8.85 -1.05
CA ARG A 32 12.28 8.84 0.05
C ARG A 32 10.84 8.74 -0.47
N SER A 33 10.52 9.46 -1.54
CA SER A 33 9.21 9.37 -2.19
C SER A 33 8.97 7.98 -2.78
N SER A 34 9.95 7.43 -3.50
CA SER A 34 9.86 6.10 -4.12
C SER A 34 9.64 4.98 -3.09
N ILE A 35 10.35 5.03 -1.96
CA ILE A 35 10.16 4.07 -0.86
C ILE A 35 8.74 4.17 -0.28
N LYS A 36 8.26 5.39 -0.01
CA LYS A 36 6.90 5.60 0.50
C LYS A 36 5.84 5.08 -0.47
N THR A 37 5.97 5.39 -1.76
CA THR A 37 5.05 4.92 -2.79
C THR A 37 5.09 3.39 -2.90
N THR A 38 6.28 2.79 -2.87
CA THR A 38 6.43 1.33 -2.90
C THR A 38 5.75 0.67 -1.70
N GLN A 39 5.95 1.20 -0.48
CA GLN A 39 5.28 0.70 0.72
C GLN A 39 3.75 0.84 0.65
N ALA A 40 3.26 1.97 0.13
CA ALA A 40 1.83 2.18 -0.10
C ALA A 40 1.25 1.16 -1.09
N THR A 41 1.96 0.92 -2.20
CA THR A 41 1.56 -0.06 -3.22
C THR A 41 1.57 -1.48 -2.66
N LEU A 42 2.62 -1.88 -1.94
CA LEU A 42 2.69 -3.19 -1.29
C LEU A 42 1.52 -3.39 -0.31
N THR A 43 1.20 -2.36 0.48
CA THR A 43 0.06 -2.42 1.41
C THR A 43 -1.26 -2.62 0.66
N LYS A 44 -1.46 -1.94 -0.48
CA LYS A 44 -2.66 -2.11 -1.32
C LYS A 44 -2.75 -3.49 -1.94
N VAL A 45 -1.62 -4.03 -2.42
CA VAL A 45 -1.57 -5.39 -2.99
C VAL A 45 -1.90 -6.42 -1.92
N GLU A 46 -1.31 -6.31 -0.73
CA GLU A 46 -1.61 -7.20 0.41
C GLU A 46 -3.09 -7.13 0.81
N LEU A 47 -3.70 -5.94 0.80
CA LEU A 47 -5.13 -5.79 1.04
C LEU A 47 -5.99 -6.47 -0.05
N LEU A 48 -5.60 -6.38 -1.32
CA LEU A 48 -6.30 -7.04 -2.42
C LEU A 48 -6.18 -8.57 -2.33
N GLU A 49 -4.99 -9.09 -2.03
CA GLU A 49 -4.76 -10.52 -1.81
C GLU A 49 -5.59 -11.04 -0.64
N ALA A 50 -5.55 -10.35 0.50
CA ALA A 50 -6.36 -10.66 1.68
C ALA A 50 -7.87 -10.66 1.36
N SER A 51 -8.34 -9.66 0.60
CA SER A 51 -9.75 -9.57 0.22
C SER A 51 -10.15 -10.69 -0.74
N SER A 52 -9.27 -11.07 -1.67
CA SER A 52 -9.50 -12.18 -2.59
C SER A 52 -9.51 -13.53 -1.86
N ASP A 53 -8.64 -13.71 -0.87
CA ASP A 53 -8.61 -14.92 -0.04
C ASP A 53 -9.91 -15.05 0.78
N LEU A 54 -10.40 -13.95 1.36
CA LEU A 54 -11.70 -13.92 2.05
C LEU A 54 -12.86 -14.33 1.13
N ILE A 55 -12.89 -13.81 -0.11
CA ILE A 55 -13.89 -14.21 -1.10
C ILE A 55 -13.77 -15.68 -1.44
N TYR A 56 -12.55 -16.18 -1.68
CA TYR A 56 -12.31 -17.58 -2.00
C TYR A 56 -12.78 -18.50 -0.87
N ARG A 57 -12.47 -18.18 0.38
CA ARG A 57 -12.97 -18.89 1.57
C ARG A 57 -14.50 -18.84 1.62
N ALA A 58 -15.13 -17.71 1.29
CA ALA A 58 -16.58 -17.55 1.32
C ALA A 58 -17.31 -18.41 0.28
N TYR A 59 -16.67 -18.67 -0.86
CA TYR A 59 -17.19 -19.56 -1.90
C TYR A 59 -16.90 -21.05 -1.62
N LYS A 60 -15.73 -21.38 -1.08
CA LYS A 60 -15.28 -22.78 -0.86
C LYS A 60 -15.79 -23.38 0.44
N GLU A 61 -15.71 -22.63 1.54
CA GLU A 61 -16.16 -23.06 2.86
C GLU A 61 -17.58 -22.55 3.08
N ARG A 62 -18.56 -23.44 2.89
CA ARG A 62 -20.01 -23.14 2.89
C ARG A 62 -20.57 -22.54 4.20
N GLY A 63 -19.78 -22.09 5.16
CA GLY A 63 -20.29 -21.78 6.50
C GLY A 63 -19.53 -20.88 7.47
N VAL A 64 -18.48 -20.14 7.09
CA VAL A 64 -17.65 -19.43 8.11
C VAL A 64 -17.61 -17.90 7.95
N PHE A 65 -18.69 -17.29 7.46
CA PHE A 65 -18.84 -15.84 7.62
C PHE A 65 -20.19 -15.55 8.26
N THR A 66 -20.20 -15.62 9.59
CA THR A 66 -21.16 -14.87 10.39
C THR A 66 -21.02 -13.40 10.00
N GLU A 67 -22.12 -12.74 9.67
CA GLU A 67 -22.14 -11.30 9.49
C GLU A 67 -21.50 -10.66 10.73
N MET A 68 -20.43 -9.90 10.53
CA MET A 68 -19.65 -9.31 11.60
C MET A 68 -19.76 -7.81 11.48
N GLY A 69 -20.53 -7.20 12.39
CA GLY A 69 -20.67 -5.74 12.47
C GLY A 69 -19.38 -5.01 12.88
N LEU A 70 -18.34 -5.75 13.30
CA LEU A 70 -17.07 -5.25 13.80
C LEU A 70 -15.89 -5.77 12.95
N PHE A 71 -14.78 -5.04 13.01
CA PHE A 71 -13.54 -5.41 12.32
C PHE A 71 -12.77 -6.47 13.11
N GLU A 72 -12.51 -7.62 12.50
CA GLU A 72 -11.70 -8.70 13.07
C GLU A 72 -10.34 -8.78 12.38
N ASN A 73 -9.34 -9.37 13.06
CA ASN A 73 -8.03 -9.60 12.44
C ASN A 73 -8.12 -10.78 11.45
N LEU A 74 -7.48 -10.65 10.29
CA LEU A 74 -7.44 -11.73 9.30
C LEU A 74 -6.24 -12.65 9.57
N ASP A 75 -6.52 -13.92 9.87
CA ASP A 75 -5.47 -14.92 10.08
C ASP A 75 -4.63 -15.13 8.81
N GLY A 76 -3.31 -15.09 8.97
CA GLY A 76 -2.33 -15.16 7.87
C GLY A 76 -1.86 -13.80 7.36
N TYR A 77 -2.50 -12.70 7.76
CA TYR A 77 -2.14 -11.33 7.33
C TYR A 77 -1.93 -10.40 8.52
N SER A 78 -0.67 -10.04 8.79
CA SER A 78 -0.31 -9.24 9.96
C SER A 78 -0.87 -7.81 9.86
N GLY A 79 -1.71 -7.44 10.83
CA GLY A 79 -2.30 -6.10 10.93
C GLY A 79 -3.43 -5.80 9.94
N VAL A 80 -3.85 -6.80 9.14
CA VAL A 80 -5.03 -6.69 8.29
C VAL A 80 -6.27 -6.97 9.11
N LYS A 81 -7.26 -6.08 9.01
CA LYS A 81 -8.57 -6.24 9.64
C LYS A 81 -9.66 -6.29 8.59
N TYR A 82 -10.69 -7.11 8.79
CA TYR A 82 -11.79 -7.25 7.87
C TYR A 82 -13.14 -7.15 8.57
N LYS A 83 -14.16 -6.71 7.83
CA LYS A 83 -15.55 -6.62 8.27
C LYS A 83 -16.45 -7.06 7.13
N ILE A 84 -17.49 -7.84 7.42
CA ILE A 84 -18.42 -8.35 6.40
C ILE A 84 -19.84 -7.95 6.79
N THR A 85 -20.50 -7.21 5.91
CA THR A 85 -21.91 -6.83 6.05
C THR A 85 -22.73 -7.40 4.92
N SER A 86 -24.01 -7.69 5.18
CA SER A 86 -24.93 -8.14 4.14
C SER A 86 -26.12 -7.18 4.04
N LYS A 87 -26.68 -7.06 2.83
CA LYS A 87 -27.89 -6.29 2.56
C LYS A 87 -28.78 -7.05 1.56
N PRO A 88 -30.08 -7.24 1.85
CA PRO A 88 -31.01 -7.83 0.89
C PRO A 88 -31.26 -6.87 -0.29
N LEU A 89 -31.30 -7.40 -1.51
CA LEU A 89 -31.50 -6.61 -2.74
C LEU A 89 -32.97 -6.52 -3.20
N GLY A 90 -33.92 -7.05 -2.42
CA GLY A 90 -35.34 -7.06 -2.78
C GLY A 90 -35.73 -8.10 -3.85
N VAL A 91 -34.77 -8.88 -4.36
CA VAL A 91 -35.00 -10.08 -5.16
C VAL A 91 -34.97 -11.30 -4.22
N PHE A 92 -35.94 -12.21 -4.36
CA PHE A 92 -36.03 -13.41 -3.53
C PHE A 92 -34.69 -14.17 -3.56
N ASP A 93 -34.13 -14.44 -2.38
CA ASP A 93 -32.92 -15.23 -2.15
C ASP A 93 -31.56 -14.63 -2.59
N ILE A 94 -31.49 -13.35 -3.02
CA ILE A 94 -30.21 -12.69 -3.34
C ILE A 94 -29.85 -11.64 -2.28
N LYS A 95 -28.66 -11.80 -1.67
CA LYS A 95 -28.04 -10.85 -0.75
C LYS A 95 -26.76 -10.27 -1.37
N GLN A 96 -26.59 -8.96 -1.22
CA GLN A 96 -25.32 -8.30 -1.46
C GLN A 96 -24.48 -8.40 -0.19
N TYR A 97 -23.25 -8.88 -0.34
CA TYR A 97 -22.26 -8.90 0.72
C TYR A 97 -21.18 -7.86 0.42
N THR A 98 -20.85 -7.06 1.42
CA THR A 98 -19.78 -6.08 1.38
C THR A 98 -18.68 -6.50 2.34
N ILE A 99 -17.48 -6.73 1.79
CA ILE A 99 -16.26 -7.00 2.56
C ILE A 99 -15.44 -5.71 2.58
N GLU A 100 -15.23 -5.18 3.78
CA GLU A 100 -14.30 -4.09 4.02
C GLU A 100 -13.03 -4.67 4.62
N VAL A 101 -11.89 -4.47 3.97
CA VAL A 101 -10.57 -4.89 4.47
C VAL A 101 -9.70 -3.64 4.66
N LYS A 102 -9.09 -3.50 5.84
CA LYS A 102 -8.27 -2.34 6.20
C LYS A 102 -6.93 -2.74 6.81
N LYS A 103 -5.92 -1.93 6.53
CA LYS A 103 -4.59 -1.99 7.15
C LYS A 103 -4.02 -0.59 7.21
N ASN A 104 -3.66 -0.13 8.41
CA ASN A 104 -3.25 1.25 8.67
C ASN A 104 -4.33 2.24 8.14
N ASP A 105 -3.95 3.18 7.28
CA ASP A 105 -4.83 4.18 6.65
C ASP A 105 -5.43 3.72 5.31
N TYR A 106 -5.13 2.49 4.87
CA TYR A 106 -5.61 1.96 3.59
C TYR A 106 -6.82 1.04 3.82
N GLN A 107 -7.83 1.19 2.97
CA GLN A 107 -9.04 0.39 2.96
C GLN A 107 -9.38 -0.03 1.54
N VAL A 108 -9.86 -1.26 1.40
CA VAL A 108 -10.44 -1.82 0.18
C VAL A 108 -11.84 -2.33 0.53
N GLU A 109 -12.79 -2.05 -0.35
CA GLU A 109 -14.17 -2.53 -0.24
C GLU A 109 -14.48 -3.39 -1.47
N LEU A 110 -15.01 -4.58 -1.24
CA LEU A 110 -15.45 -5.49 -2.28
C LEU A 110 -16.91 -5.84 -2.08
N HIS A 111 -17.65 -5.85 -3.18
CA HIS A 111 -19.04 -6.27 -3.22
C HIS A 111 -19.15 -7.56 -4.01
N TYR A 112 -19.84 -8.55 -3.44
CA TYR A 112 -20.22 -9.77 -4.13
C TYR A 112 -21.68 -10.13 -3.85
N TYR A 113 -22.26 -10.92 -4.73
CA TYR A 113 -23.67 -11.30 -4.69
C TYR A 113 -23.78 -12.81 -4.49
N LYS A 114 -24.64 -13.21 -3.54
CA LYS A 114 -24.91 -14.61 -3.24
C LYS A 114 -26.37 -14.79 -2.87
#